data_AF-A0A3C0IM99-F1
#
_entry.id   AF-A0A3C0IM99-F1
#
_cell.length_a   1.000
_cell.length_b   1.000
_cell.length_c   1.000
_cell.angle_alpha   90.00
_cell.angle_beta   90.00
_cell.angle_gamma   90.00
#
_symmetry.space_group_name_H-M   'P 1'
#
loop_
_entity.id
_entity.type
_entity.pdbx_description
1 polymer ?
#
loop_
_entity_poly.entity_id
_entity_poly.type
_entity_poly.pdbx_seq_one_letter_code
_entity_poly.pdbx_strand_id
1 'polypeptide(L)'
;MKHLATLHHYFWKYRYRFFIGIFFVVASNYFAVIAPEITGFVVSQVQKNLPGGSAANNKYAVSHDWLMHQFTAWVQNKSFASLIIICSITILTVAIIRGVLMFFMRQTIIVMSRHIEFDQKNEIFNHYQQLHASFFRSQSTGDLMNRITEDVSRVRMYTGPAIMYLINL
;
A
#
# COMPACT_ATOMS: atom_id res chain seq x y z
N MET A 1 -19.60 -16.00 -3.43
CA MET A 1 -18.84 -15.31 -2.36
C MET A 1 -18.87 -16.02 -0.99
N LYS A 2 -19.83 -16.93 -0.68
CA LYS A 2 -19.90 -17.60 0.65
C LYS A 2 -18.65 -18.42 1.02
N HIS A 3 -17.95 -19.02 0.06
CA HIS A 3 -16.74 -19.82 0.32
C HIS A 3 -15.51 -19.02 0.77
N LEU A 4 -15.47 -17.70 0.53
CA LEU A 4 -14.40 -16.83 1.02
C LEU A 4 -14.66 -16.34 2.45
N ALA A 5 -15.90 -16.46 2.94
CA ALA A 5 -16.27 -15.99 4.28
C ALA A 5 -15.57 -16.78 5.39
N THR A 6 -15.17 -18.03 5.12
CA THR A 6 -14.37 -18.85 6.06
C THR A 6 -13.02 -18.21 6.38
N LEU A 7 -12.48 -17.36 5.50
CA LEU A 7 -11.22 -16.65 5.71
C LEU A 7 -11.33 -15.49 6.72
N HIS A 8 -12.55 -15.04 7.03
CA HIS A 8 -12.78 -13.90 7.93
C HIS A 8 -12.15 -14.13 9.31
N HIS A 9 -12.18 -15.38 9.81
CA HIS A 9 -11.57 -15.72 11.09
C HIS A 9 -10.08 -15.38 11.13
N TYR A 10 -9.33 -15.65 10.05
CA TYR A 10 -7.91 -15.30 9.97
C TYR A 10 -7.67 -13.79 9.93
N PHE A 11 -8.51 -13.02 9.22
CA PHE A 11 -8.42 -11.56 9.26
C PHE A 11 -8.62 -11.01 10.66
N TRP A 12 -9.53 -11.61 11.44
CA TRP A 12 -9.75 -11.21 12.83
C TRP A 12 -8.57 -11.59 13.73
N LYS A 13 -7.99 -12.78 13.55
CA LYS A 13 -6.77 -13.21 14.26
C LYS A 13 -5.62 -12.22 14.07
N TYR A 14 -5.46 -11.66 12.86
CA TYR A 14 -4.43 -10.68 12.53
C TYR A 14 -4.92 -9.23 12.42
N ARG A 15 -6.02 -8.87 13.08
CA ARG A 15 -6.70 -7.56 12.92
C ARG A 15 -5.79 -6.35 13.03
N TYR A 16 -4.85 -6.34 13.96
CA TYR A 16 -3.95 -5.19 14.16
C TYR A 16 -3.06 -4.95 12.94
N ARG A 17 -2.47 -6.02 12.37
CA ARG A 17 -1.66 -5.92 11.16
C ARG A 17 -2.49 -5.50 9.96
N PHE A 18 -3.73 -6.00 9.88
CA PHE A 18 -4.66 -5.67 8.82
C PHE A 18 -5.05 -4.18 8.83
N PHE A 19 -5.56 -3.67 9.95
CA PHE A 19 -5.98 -2.27 10.06
C PHE A 19 -4.82 -1.28 9.95
N ILE A 20 -3.67 -1.59 10.56
CA ILE A 20 -2.46 -0.77 10.42
C ILE A 20 -1.99 -0.79 8.95
N GLY A 21 -2.09 -1.93 8.28
CA GLY A 21 -1.80 -2.05 6.85
C GLY A 21 -2.69 -1.16 5.99
N ILE A 22 -4.02 -1.21 6.20
CA ILE A 22 -4.97 -0.33 5.50
C ILE A 22 -4.60 1.14 5.70
N PHE A 23 -4.32 1.54 6.95
CA PHE A 23 -3.89 2.90 7.26
C PHE A 23 -2.64 3.30 6.46
N PHE A 24 -1.63 2.43 6.38
CA PHE A 24 -0.43 2.71 5.60
C PHE A 24 -0.69 2.75 4.09
N VAL A 25 -1.58 1.92 3.54
CA VAL A 25 -1.96 2.00 2.13
C VAL A 25 -2.56 3.37 1.83
N VAL A 26 -3.59 3.76 2.59
CA VAL A 26 -4.29 5.04 2.42
C VAL A 26 -3.34 6.23 2.57
N ALA A 27 -2.50 6.21 3.61
CA ALA A 27 -1.49 7.25 3.81
C ALA A 27 -0.51 7.30 2.63
N SER A 28 -0.02 6.16 2.15
CA SER A 28 0.92 6.13 1.02
C SER A 28 0.30 6.61 -0.29
N ASN A 29 -0.99 6.33 -0.51
CA ASN A 29 -1.75 6.79 -1.67
C ASN A 29 -1.94 8.32 -1.62
N TYR A 30 -2.26 8.86 -0.45
CA TYR A 30 -2.33 10.31 -0.23
C TYR A 30 -1.02 11.03 -0.60
N PHE A 31 0.13 10.55 -0.13
CA PHE A 31 1.43 11.12 -0.52
C PHE A 31 1.78 10.88 -2.01
N ALA A 32 1.23 9.83 -2.64
CA ALA A 32 1.41 9.58 -4.06
C ALA A 32 0.71 10.62 -4.94
N VAL A 33 -0.45 11.13 -4.50
CA VAL A 33 -1.22 12.18 -5.18
C VAL A 33 -0.61 13.56 -4.95
N ILE A 34 -0.11 13.84 -3.75
CA ILE A 34 0.48 15.15 -3.40
C ILE A 34 1.80 15.42 -4.13
N ALA A 35 2.63 14.41 -4.36
CA ALA A 35 3.97 14.62 -4.93
C ALA A 35 3.94 15.30 -6.33
N PRO A 36 3.13 14.84 -7.31
CA PRO A 36 2.94 15.55 -8.58
C PRO A 36 2.42 16.98 -8.44
N GLU A 37 1.52 17.22 -7.48
CA GLU A 37 0.92 18.55 -7.26
C GLU A 37 1.96 19.54 -6.72
N ILE A 38 2.77 19.15 -5.74
CA ILE A 38 3.89 19.94 -5.24
C ILE A 38 4.85 20.25 -6.38
N THR A 39 5.25 19.26 -7.18
CA THR A 39 6.15 19.47 -8.32
C THR A 39 5.56 20.46 -9.32
N GLY A 40 4.26 20.35 -9.66
CA GLY A 40 3.58 21.30 -10.55
C GLY A 40 3.59 22.72 -10.01
N PHE A 41 3.31 22.90 -8.72
CA PHE A 41 3.38 24.21 -8.05
C PHE A 41 4.80 24.79 -8.11
N VAL A 42 5.81 24.00 -7.77
CA VAL A 42 7.22 24.42 -7.78
C VAL A 42 7.64 24.88 -9.17
N VAL A 43 7.33 24.09 -10.20
CA VAL A 43 7.62 24.46 -11.60
C VAL A 43 6.92 25.76 -11.99
N SER A 44 5.66 25.94 -11.60
CA SER A 44 4.91 27.17 -11.88
C SER A 44 5.50 28.41 -11.21
N GLN A 45 5.97 28.29 -9.97
CA GLN A 45 6.60 29.39 -9.23
C GLN A 45 7.95 29.76 -9.80
N VAL A 46 8.75 28.77 -10.22
CA VAL A 46 10.01 29.02 -10.91
C VAL A 46 9.76 29.72 -12.24
N GLN A 47 8.78 29.26 -13.02
CA GLN A 47 8.43 29.86 -14.31
C GLN A 47 7.95 31.30 -14.19
N LYS A 48 7.18 31.64 -13.16
CA LYS A 48 6.69 33.01 -12.90
C LYS A 48 7.83 34.01 -12.66
N ASN A 49 8.95 33.57 -12.12
CA ASN A 49 10.09 34.42 -11.75
C ASN A 49 11.17 34.52 -12.85
N LEU A 50 10.97 33.87 -14.01
CA LEU A 50 11.90 33.96 -15.15
C LEU A 50 11.51 35.10 -16.12
N PRO A 51 12.48 35.89 -16.64
CA PRO A 51 12.19 36.94 -17.63
C PRO A 51 11.72 36.29 -18.94
N GLY A 52 10.43 36.46 -19.28
CA GLY A 52 9.77 35.82 -20.42
C GLY A 52 8.84 34.65 -20.07
N GLY A 53 8.70 34.31 -18.79
CA GLY A 53 7.78 33.27 -18.33
C GLY A 53 6.32 33.72 -18.40
N SER A 54 5.52 33.10 -19.27
CA SER A 54 4.06 33.20 -19.17
C SER A 54 3.61 32.49 -17.90
N ALA A 55 2.77 33.12 -17.08
CA ALA A 55 2.17 32.48 -15.91
C ALA A 55 1.48 31.20 -16.38
N ALA A 56 2.00 30.04 -15.97
CA ALA A 56 1.34 28.78 -16.24
C ALA A 56 -0.09 28.90 -15.70
N ASN A 57 -1.08 28.69 -16.57
CA ASN A 57 -2.49 28.73 -16.21
C ASN A 57 -2.68 27.98 -14.89
N ASN A 58 -3.41 28.60 -13.97
CA ASN A 58 -3.53 28.28 -12.54
C ASN A 58 -4.24 26.93 -12.26
N LYS A 59 -4.00 25.89 -13.07
CA LYS A 59 -4.58 24.55 -12.98
C LYS A 59 -4.13 23.77 -11.75
N TYR A 60 -3.10 24.24 -11.04
CA TYR A 60 -2.59 23.65 -9.80
C TYR A 60 -2.88 24.50 -8.56
N ALA A 61 -3.58 25.63 -8.73
CA ALA A 61 -3.95 26.45 -7.59
C ALA A 61 -5.22 25.90 -6.97
N VAL A 62 -5.06 25.39 -5.75
CA VAL A 62 -6.12 25.04 -4.81
C VAL A 62 -6.78 23.69 -5.11
N SER A 63 -5.99 22.62 -5.08
CA SER A 63 -6.55 21.37 -4.56
C SER A 63 -6.90 21.61 -3.08
N HIS A 64 -8.08 21.18 -2.65
CA HIS A 64 -8.68 21.48 -1.34
C HIS A 64 -7.95 20.79 -0.16
N ASP A 65 -6.68 20.44 -0.32
CA ASP A 65 -5.89 19.71 0.65
C ASP A 65 -5.23 20.67 1.64
N TRP A 66 -5.56 20.48 2.92
CA TRP A 66 -5.05 21.24 4.06
C TRP A 66 -3.52 21.36 4.05
N LEU A 67 -2.83 20.28 3.68
CA LEU A 67 -1.36 20.20 3.65
C LEU A 67 -0.76 21.12 2.58
N MET A 68 -1.39 21.20 1.41
CA MET A 68 -0.92 22.07 0.32
C MET A 68 -1.19 23.54 0.63
N HIS A 69 -2.31 23.88 1.27
CA HIS A 69 -2.57 25.24 1.73
C HIS A 69 -1.52 25.71 2.74
N GLN A 70 -1.20 24.88 3.73
CA GLN A 70 -0.15 25.20 4.70
C GLN A 70 1.22 25.38 4.03
N PHE A 71 1.54 24.53 3.05
CA PHE A 71 2.78 24.61 2.29
C PHE A 71 2.87 25.90 1.47
N THR A 72 1.83 26.22 0.69
CA THR A 72 1.79 27.43 -0.15
C THR A 72 1.86 28.71 0.69
N ALA A 73 1.14 28.78 1.82
CA ALA A 73 1.21 29.91 2.74
C ALA A 73 2.61 30.10 3.34
N TRP A 74 3.31 29.00 3.64
CA TRP A 74 4.68 29.06 4.18
C TRP A 74 5.71 29.49 3.13
N VAL A 75 5.52 29.10 1.87
CA VAL A 75 6.45 29.38 0.77
C VAL A 75 6.30 30.79 0.19
N GLN A 76 5.08 31.37 0.16
CA GLN A 76 4.80 32.64 -0.53
C GLN A 76 5.61 33.85 -0.04
N ASN A 77 6.03 33.87 1.23
CA ASN A 77 6.76 35.01 1.83
C ASN A 77 8.29 34.89 1.76
N LYS A 78 8.84 33.96 0.98
CA LYS A 78 10.29 33.69 0.91
C LYS A 78 10.92 34.22 -0.38
N SER A 79 12.20 34.60 -0.31
CA SER A 79 13.01 35.01 -1.46
C SER A 79 13.16 33.88 -2.48
N PHE A 80 13.36 34.22 -3.76
CA PHE A 80 13.47 33.27 -4.87
C PHE A 80 14.53 32.17 -4.63
N ALA A 81 15.71 32.54 -4.14
CA ALA A 81 16.77 31.57 -3.83
C ALA A 81 16.36 30.58 -2.73
N SER A 82 15.72 31.09 -1.66
CA SER A 82 15.20 30.25 -0.57
C SER A 82 14.02 29.37 -1.00
N LEU A 83 13.20 29.83 -1.95
CA LEU A 83 12.08 29.07 -2.49
C LEU A 83 12.56 27.78 -3.15
N ILE A 84 13.56 27.85 -4.02
CA ILE A 84 14.09 26.67 -4.73
C ILE A 84 14.64 25.62 -3.75
N ILE A 85 15.38 26.06 -2.73
CA ILE A 85 15.96 25.17 -1.72
C ILE A 85 14.86 24.47 -0.92
N ILE A 86 13.88 25.25 -0.43
CA ILE A 86 12.75 24.75 0.33
C ILE A 86 11.98 23.71 -0.49
N CYS A 87 11.66 24.03 -1.73
CA CYS A 87 10.91 23.15 -2.61
C CYS A 87 11.64 21.83 -2.90
N SER A 88 12.95 21.89 -3.14
CA SER A 88 13.79 20.70 -3.37
C SER A 88 13.81 19.79 -2.15
N ILE A 89 13.97 20.36 -0.95
CA ILE A 89 13.93 19.61 0.31
C ILE A 89 12.55 18.99 0.52
N THR A 90 11.46 19.73 0.29
CA THR A 90 10.09 19.21 0.48
C THR A 90 9.80 18.02 -0.42
N ILE A 91 10.17 18.09 -1.71
CA ILE A 91 9.97 16.96 -2.64
C ILE A 91 10.73 15.72 -2.15
N LEU A 92 11.98 15.91 -1.72
CA LEU A 92 12.80 14.82 -1.18
C LEU A 92 12.17 14.21 0.08
N THR A 93 11.71 15.05 1.01
CA THR A 93 11.05 14.60 2.25
C THR A 93 9.77 13.83 1.96
N VAL A 94 8.92 14.31 1.05
CA VAL A 94 7.68 13.61 0.65
C VAL A 94 8.00 12.26 0.00
N ALA A 95 9.01 12.19 -0.86
CA ALA A 95 9.44 10.93 -1.47
C ALA A 95 9.93 9.91 -0.43
N ILE A 96 10.73 10.35 0.55
CA ILE A 96 11.21 9.49 1.64
C ILE A 96 10.05 9.00 2.50
N ILE A 97 9.16 9.89 2.93
CA ILE A 97 7.98 9.52 3.74
C ILE A 97 7.12 8.50 3.00
N ARG A 98 6.84 8.73 1.72
CA ARG A 98 6.11 7.77 0.88
C ARG A 98 6.82 6.43 0.81
N GLY A 99 8.14 6.42 0.61
CA GLY A 99 8.95 5.20 0.59
C GLY A 99 8.86 4.40 1.89
N VAL A 100 8.95 5.08 3.03
CA VAL A 100 8.81 4.47 4.36
C VAL A 100 7.41 3.89 4.56
N LEU A 101 6.37 4.62 4.18
CA LEU A 101 4.98 4.14 4.26
C LEU A 101 4.75 2.91 3.37
N MET A 102 5.30 2.90 2.14
CA MET A 102 5.24 1.73 1.25
C MET A 102 5.96 0.52 1.83
N PHE A 103 7.08 0.72 2.53
CA PHE A 103 7.77 -0.35 3.24
C PHE A 103 6.90 -0.94 4.35
N PHE A 104 6.31 -0.10 5.20
CA PHE A 104 5.44 -0.57 6.29
C PHE A 104 4.14 -1.19 5.80
N MET A 105 3.57 -0.69 4.71
CA MET A 105 2.45 -1.32 4.01
C MET A 105 2.79 -2.77 3.60
N ARG A 106 3.97 -2.99 3.01
CA ARG A 106 4.42 -4.33 2.63
C ARG A 106 4.66 -5.22 3.85
N GLN A 107 5.31 -4.67 4.89
CA GLN A 107 5.61 -5.42 6.11
C GLN A 107 4.34 -5.83 6.89
N THR A 108 3.27 -5.06 6.78
CA THR A 108 2.01 -5.37 7.45
C THR A 108 1.19 -6.36 6.62
N ILE A 109 0.74 -5.99 5.42
CA ILE A 109 -0.20 -6.79 4.63
C ILE A 109 0.43 -8.06 4.07
N ILE A 110 1.62 -7.97 3.45
CA ILE A 110 2.22 -9.14 2.79
C ILE A 110 2.68 -10.17 3.82
N VAL A 111 3.31 -9.74 4.91
CA VAL A 111 3.75 -10.69 5.95
C VAL A 111 2.56 -11.27 6.71
N MET A 112 1.51 -10.49 6.96
CA MET A 112 0.25 -11.02 7.48
C MET A 112 -0.29 -12.15 6.58
N SER A 113 -0.31 -11.95 5.26
CA SER A 113 -0.79 -12.98 4.33
C SER A 113 0.02 -14.29 4.40
N ARG A 114 1.34 -14.20 4.64
CA ARG A 114 2.21 -15.38 4.82
C ARG A 114 1.93 -16.11 6.12
N HIS A 115 1.64 -15.38 7.20
CA HIS A 115 1.23 -16.01 8.46
C HIS A 115 -0.12 -16.73 8.32
N ILE A 116 -1.07 -16.14 7.61
CA ILE A 116 -2.34 -16.80 7.28
C ILE A 116 -2.10 -18.06 6.44
N GLU A 117 -1.25 -17.98 5.42
CA GLU A 117 -0.89 -19.14 4.58
C GLU A 117 -0.28 -20.27 5.43
N PHE A 118 0.64 -19.94 6.34
CA PHE A 118 1.26 -20.91 7.23
C PHE A 118 0.23 -21.58 8.14
N ASP A 119 -0.64 -20.80 8.77
CA ASP A 119 -1.69 -21.33 9.65
C ASP A 119 -2.63 -22.26 8.88
N GLN A 120 -3.06 -21.87 7.67
CA GLN A 120 -3.92 -22.69 6.81
C GLN A 120 -3.26 -24.01 6.43
N LYS A 121 -1.99 -23.98 6.01
CA LYS A 121 -1.24 -25.20 5.69
C LYS A 121 -1.14 -26.11 6.90
N ASN A 122 -0.89 -25.54 8.09
CA ASN A 122 -0.76 -26.32 9.32
C ASN A 122 -2.09 -26.97 9.74
N GLU A 123 -3.20 -26.24 9.64
CA GLU A 123 -4.53 -26.80 9.93
C GLU A 123 -4.90 -27.95 9.00
N ILE A 124 -4.70 -27.79 7.68
CA ILE A 124 -4.97 -28.86 6.71
C ILE A 124 -4.05 -30.06 6.94
N PHE A 125 -2.76 -29.82 7.21
CA PHE A 125 -1.80 -30.88 7.47
C PHE A 125 -2.12 -31.66 8.75
N ASN A 126 -2.53 -30.98 9.82
CA ASN A 126 -2.98 -31.63 11.06
C ASN A 126 -4.23 -32.46 10.83
N HIS A 127 -5.17 -31.97 10.01
CA HIS A 127 -6.34 -32.75 9.64
C HIS A 127 -5.97 -34.02 8.85
N TYR A 128 -5.04 -33.92 7.89
CA TYR A 128 -4.59 -35.06 7.10
C TYR A 128 -3.93 -36.15 7.96
N GLN A 129 -3.17 -35.78 8.99
CA GLN A 129 -2.57 -36.75 9.90
C GLN A 129 -3.59 -37.59 10.69
N GLN A 130 -4.81 -37.09 10.86
CA GLN A 130 -5.90 -37.79 11.56
C GLN A 130 -6.71 -38.70 10.62
N LEU A 131 -6.47 -38.65 9.31
CA LEU A 131 -7.20 -39.47 8.34
C LEU A 131 -6.72 -40.92 8.34
N HIS A 132 -7.66 -41.82 8.08
CA HIS A 132 -7.41 -43.26 8.06
C HIS A 132 -6.63 -43.70 6.82
N ALA A 133 -5.89 -44.81 6.92
CA ALA A 133 -5.04 -45.30 5.83
C ALA A 133 -5.81 -45.61 4.53
N SER A 134 -7.09 -45.99 4.58
CA SER A 134 -7.89 -46.22 3.37
C SER A 134 -8.15 -44.95 2.54
N PHE A 135 -8.12 -43.76 3.13
CA PHE A 135 -8.25 -42.49 2.41
C PHE A 135 -7.04 -42.25 1.49
N PHE A 136 -5.84 -42.55 1.98
CA PHE A 136 -4.60 -42.42 1.21
C PHE A 136 -4.43 -43.53 0.16
N ARG A 137 -5.26 -44.58 0.20
CA ARG A 137 -5.33 -45.60 -0.86
C ARG A 137 -6.21 -45.16 -2.02
N SER A 138 -7.24 -44.35 -1.76
CA SER A 138 -8.13 -43.82 -2.80
C SER A 138 -7.65 -42.49 -3.38
N GLN A 139 -6.93 -41.67 -2.60
CA GLN A 139 -6.40 -40.38 -3.05
C GLN A 139 -4.88 -40.39 -3.14
N SER A 140 -4.33 -39.89 -4.25
CA SER A 140 -2.88 -39.73 -4.41
C SER A 140 -2.31 -38.71 -3.43
N THR A 141 -1.30 -39.12 -2.64
CA THR A 141 -0.55 -38.23 -1.73
C THR A 141 0.04 -37.03 -2.46
N GLY A 142 0.45 -37.20 -3.73
CA GLY A 142 0.98 -36.11 -4.55
C GLY A 142 -0.06 -35.02 -4.82
N ASP A 143 -1.30 -35.41 -5.09
CA ASP A 143 -2.41 -34.46 -5.29
C ASP A 143 -2.76 -33.73 -3.99
N LEU A 144 -2.79 -34.43 -2.85
CA LEU A 144 -3.01 -33.83 -1.54
C LEU A 144 -1.95 -32.78 -1.19
N MET A 145 -0.69 -33.08 -1.46
CA MET A 145 0.42 -32.13 -1.25
C MET A 145 0.28 -30.93 -2.19
N ASN A 146 -0.02 -31.17 -3.47
CA ASN A 146 -0.21 -30.12 -4.46
C ASN A 146 -1.33 -29.16 -4.06
N ARG A 147 -2.46 -29.66 -3.54
CA ARG A 147 -3.54 -28.83 -3.03
C ARG A 147 -3.10 -27.96 -1.85
N ILE A 148 -2.38 -28.51 -0.87
CA ILE A 148 -1.84 -27.74 0.25
C ILE A 148 -0.87 -26.66 -0.24
N THR A 149 -0.01 -26.94 -1.19
CA THR A 149 1.03 -25.99 -1.62
C THR A 149 0.50 -24.95 -2.60
N GLU A 150 -0.24 -25.38 -3.61
CA GLU A 150 -0.70 -24.54 -4.73
C GLU A 150 -2.02 -23.83 -4.42
N ASP A 151 -3.06 -24.55 -3.98
CA ASP A 151 -4.37 -23.92 -3.75
C ASP A 151 -4.31 -22.94 -2.58
N VAL A 152 -3.61 -23.29 -1.49
CA VAL A 152 -3.45 -22.37 -0.35
C VAL A 152 -2.62 -21.14 -0.73
N SER A 153 -1.59 -21.30 -1.57
CA SER A 153 -0.83 -20.15 -2.11
C SER A 153 -1.71 -19.26 -2.99
N ARG A 154 -2.60 -19.84 -3.80
CA ARG A 154 -3.63 -19.08 -4.54
C ARG A 154 -4.57 -18.31 -3.61
N VAL A 155 -5.03 -18.94 -2.52
CA VAL A 155 -5.84 -18.27 -1.49
C VAL A 155 -5.07 -17.11 -0.83
N ARG A 156 -3.76 -17.26 -0.59
CA ARG A 156 -2.93 -16.15 -0.10
C ARG A 156 -2.90 -14.96 -1.06
N MET A 157 -2.91 -15.19 -2.37
CA MET A 157 -2.95 -14.08 -3.33
C MET A 157 -4.18 -13.20 -3.12
N TYR A 158 -5.30 -13.79 -2.71
CA TYR A 158 -6.49 -13.06 -2.30
C TYR A 158 -6.27 -12.31 -0.96
N THR A 159 -5.74 -12.98 0.07
CA THR A 159 -5.63 -12.40 1.43
C THR A 159 -4.51 -11.36 1.60
N GLY A 160 -3.57 -11.27 0.67
CA GLY A 160 -2.50 -10.27 0.68
C GLY A 160 -2.57 -9.31 -0.50
N PRO A 161 -1.95 -9.64 -1.66
CA PRO A 161 -1.85 -8.73 -2.80
C PRO A 161 -3.18 -8.19 -3.31
N ALA A 162 -4.22 -9.02 -3.46
CA ALA A 162 -5.49 -8.56 -4.02
C ALA A 162 -6.15 -7.50 -3.13
N ILE A 163 -6.17 -7.70 -1.81
CA ILE A 163 -6.66 -6.71 -0.85
C ILE A 163 -5.81 -5.43 -0.90
N MET A 164 -4.49 -5.57 -0.91
CA MET A 164 -3.58 -4.42 -0.99
C MET A 164 -3.87 -3.57 -2.23
N TYR A 165 -4.05 -4.19 -3.40
CA TYR A 165 -4.35 -3.49 -4.64
C TYR A 165 -5.76 -2.90 -4.66
N LEU A 166 -6.74 -3.57 -4.07
CA LEU A 166 -8.10 -3.04 -3.93
C LEU A 166 -8.14 -1.77 -3.09
N ILE A 167 -7.34 -1.69 -2.02
CA ILE A 167 -7.26 -0.49 -1.16
C ILE A 167 -6.44 0.62 -1.83
N ASN A 168 -5.47 0.25 -2.68
CA ASN A 168 -4.60 1.20 -3.38
C ASN A 168 -5.20 1.73 -4.70
N LEU A 169 -6.39 1.26 -5.09
CA LEU A 169 -7.12 1.75 -6.26
C LEU A 169 -7.76 3.11 -5.96
#